data_AF-A0A1S3KFQ9-F1
#
_entry.id   AF-A0A1S3KFQ9-F1
#
_cell.length_a   1.000
_cell.length_b   1.000
_cell.length_c   1.000
_cell.angle_alpha   90.00
_cell.angle_beta   90.00
_cell.angle_gamma   90.00
#
_symmetry.space_group_name_H-M   'P 1'
#
loop_
_entity.id
_entity.type
_entity.pdbx_description
1 polymer ?
#
loop_
_entity_poly.entity_id
_entity_poly.type
_entity_poly.pdbx_seq_one_letter_code
_entity_poly.pdbx_strand_id
1 'polypeptide(L)'
;MELFFACFVCFLGLWTPAVLAMGAKMDGNMEGGSISFETPTLDDEDTYSPFMPADLKCDACRIIAAKFNERFDKEHKNRKSLKKGGSLPESDVIDIVDQICTDPFENVGVKEINGVRRMSAPGFETADAPGVMQGGGRWPGRMREMCSAYVGELGEDELYDRWKKKSDIENYLCYGKGIRGYCKIKTKKVVPKKKEEDDRPQKKDQDSKTRAKESENLKREAENKMAAAKNKKNAEKEKQKEEKTIHTNQADTKDEL
;
A
#
# COMPACT_ATOMS: atom_id res chain seq x y z
N MET A 1 14.19 56.46 -20.48
CA MET A 1 15.03 57.21 -21.42
C MET A 1 16.45 56.77 -21.13
N GLU A 2 16.89 55.71 -21.83
CA GLU A 2 17.81 55.82 -22.98
C GLU A 2 19.24 56.01 -22.45
N LEU A 3 20.28 55.22 -22.72
CA LEU A 3 20.61 54.28 -23.78
C LEU A 3 21.65 53.30 -23.23
N PHE A 4 21.51 52.00 -23.48
CA PHE A 4 22.66 51.11 -23.70
C PHE A 4 22.31 50.18 -24.85
N PHE A 5 22.20 50.81 -26.02
CA PHE A 5 22.13 50.18 -27.32
C PHE A 5 23.53 49.73 -27.72
N ALA A 6 23.58 48.53 -28.32
CA ALA A 6 24.53 48.14 -29.35
C ALA A 6 26.03 48.16 -29.02
N CYS A 7 26.55 46.99 -28.66
CA CYS A 7 27.89 46.61 -29.09
C CYS A 7 27.87 45.18 -29.66
N PHE A 8 28.41 45.07 -30.87
CA PHE A 8 28.95 43.85 -31.47
C PHE A 8 27.95 42.84 -32.07
N VAL A 9 27.27 43.29 -33.11
CA VAL A 9 27.15 42.48 -34.33
C VAL A 9 28.51 42.52 -35.03
N CYS A 10 29.30 41.45 -34.94
CA CYS A 10 30.44 41.18 -35.84
C CYS A 10 30.98 39.77 -35.57
N PHE A 11 30.29 38.73 -36.02
CA PHE A 11 30.92 37.47 -36.41
C PHE A 11 30.04 36.77 -37.46
N LEU A 12 30.03 37.36 -38.65
CA LEU A 12 29.84 36.61 -39.88
C LEU A 12 31.07 35.69 -40.02
N GLY A 13 30.85 34.38 -40.05
CA GLY A 13 31.93 33.42 -40.15
C GLY A 13 31.41 32.02 -40.35
N LEU A 14 31.00 31.72 -41.57
CA LEU A 14 30.74 30.41 -42.13
C LEU A 14 31.57 29.29 -41.48
N TRP A 15 30.88 28.35 -40.83
CA TRP A 15 31.37 26.98 -40.69
C TRP A 15 30.18 26.01 -40.72
N THR A 16 29.71 25.74 -41.94
CA THR A 16 29.05 24.47 -42.25
C THR A 16 30.12 23.43 -42.56
N PRO A 17 30.15 22.33 -41.81
CA PRO A 17 30.43 21.04 -42.42
C PRO A 17 29.28 20.06 -42.16
N ALA A 18 28.72 19.59 -43.27
CA ALA A 18 28.25 18.23 -43.50
C ALA A 18 27.48 17.56 -42.35
N VAL A 19 26.15 17.72 -42.38
CA VAL A 19 25.23 16.71 -41.84
C VAL A 19 25.40 15.44 -42.69
N LEU A 20 26.21 14.51 -42.19
CA LEU A 20 26.26 13.14 -42.71
C LEU A 20 24.94 12.47 -42.33
N ALA A 21 24.06 12.30 -43.31
CA ALA A 21 22.87 11.48 -43.21
C ALA A 21 23.30 10.00 -43.10
N MET A 22 23.44 9.49 -41.87
CA MET A 22 23.43 8.06 -41.61
C MET A 22 21.97 7.60 -41.56
N GLY A 23 21.51 7.03 -42.67
CA GLY A 23 20.26 6.30 -42.72
C GLY A 23 20.34 5.07 -41.82
N ALA A 24 19.57 5.09 -40.73
CA ALA A 24 19.25 3.89 -39.98
C ALA A 24 18.23 3.08 -40.78
N LYS A 25 18.68 1.95 -41.32
CA LYS A 25 17.83 0.91 -41.89
C LYS A 25 17.14 0.19 -40.72
N MET A 26 15.87 0.51 -40.47
CA MET A 26 15.01 -0.25 -39.57
C MET A 26 14.34 -1.38 -40.36
N ASP A 27 14.95 -2.55 -40.37
CA ASP A 27 14.27 -3.80 -40.73
C ASP A 27 13.59 -4.34 -39.47
N GLY A 28 12.42 -3.75 -39.15
CA GLY A 28 11.55 -4.20 -38.06
C GLY A 28 10.48 -5.13 -38.60
N ASN A 29 10.72 -6.43 -38.54
CA ASN A 29 9.72 -7.48 -38.70
C ASN A 29 8.69 -7.38 -37.55
N MET A 30 7.65 -6.57 -37.73
CA MET A 30 6.50 -6.51 -36.83
C MET A 30 5.57 -7.65 -37.23
N GLU A 31 5.70 -8.80 -36.54
CA GLU A 31 4.67 -9.83 -36.52
C GLU A 31 3.35 -9.15 -36.08
N GLY A 32 2.47 -8.94 -37.05
CA GLY A 32 1.17 -8.31 -36.87
C GLY A 32 0.24 -9.19 -36.07
N GLY A 33 0.39 -9.18 -34.74
CA GLY A 33 -0.74 -9.43 -33.85
C GLY A 33 -1.74 -8.30 -34.06
N SER A 34 -2.96 -8.62 -34.45
CA SER A 34 -4.05 -7.66 -34.58
C SER A 34 -4.30 -6.97 -33.23
N ILE A 35 -3.75 -5.78 -33.02
CA ILE A 35 -4.09 -4.94 -31.86
C ILE A 35 -5.45 -4.32 -32.20
N SER A 36 -6.54 -4.91 -31.68
CA SER A 36 -7.86 -4.28 -31.75
C SER A 36 -7.87 -3.09 -30.79
N PHE A 37 -7.98 -1.88 -31.32
CA PHE A 37 -8.18 -0.66 -30.55
C PHE A 37 -9.68 -0.36 -30.50
N GLU A 38 -10.39 -0.98 -29.57
CA GLU A 38 -11.80 -0.70 -29.33
C GLU A 38 -11.94 0.47 -28.34
N THR A 39 -12.83 1.41 -28.67
CA THR A 39 -13.23 2.46 -27.74
C THR A 39 -14.18 1.86 -26.71
N PRO A 40 -14.01 2.14 -25.40
CA PRO A 40 -14.89 1.59 -24.37
C PRO A 40 -16.35 1.92 -24.66
N THR A 41 -17.22 0.92 -24.61
CA THR A 41 -18.67 1.15 -24.65
C THR A 41 -19.14 1.70 -23.31
N LEU A 42 -19.85 2.83 -23.35
CA LEU A 42 -20.50 3.44 -22.19
C LEU A 42 -21.95 2.95 -22.15
N ASP A 43 -22.38 2.43 -21.01
CA ASP A 43 -23.78 2.12 -20.74
C ASP A 43 -24.54 3.35 -20.20
N ASP A 44 -25.87 3.25 -20.10
CA ASP A 44 -26.70 4.35 -19.62
C ASP A 44 -26.35 4.75 -18.17
N GLU A 45 -26.01 3.79 -17.31
CA GLU A 45 -25.56 4.08 -15.94
C GLU A 45 -24.24 4.87 -15.94
N ASP A 46 -23.31 4.53 -16.84
CA ASP A 46 -22.07 5.26 -17.03
C ASP A 46 -22.28 6.68 -17.54
N THR A 47 -23.38 6.94 -18.22
CA THR A 47 -23.70 8.27 -18.74
C THR A 47 -24.30 9.15 -17.66
N TYR A 48 -25.20 8.61 -16.82
CA TYR A 48 -26.01 9.42 -15.91
C TYR A 48 -25.63 9.31 -14.42
N SER A 49 -25.13 8.17 -13.95
CA SER A 49 -24.92 7.91 -12.52
C SER A 49 -23.73 8.68 -11.95
N PRO A 50 -23.86 9.46 -10.86
CA PRO A 50 -22.75 10.16 -10.22
C PRO A 50 -21.75 9.22 -9.54
N PHE A 51 -22.08 7.94 -9.39
CA PHE A 51 -21.26 6.98 -8.66
C PHE A 51 -20.35 6.17 -9.58
N MET A 52 -19.29 5.61 -9.00
CA MET A 52 -18.38 4.70 -9.69
C MET A 52 -19.09 3.38 -10.04
N PRO A 53 -19.01 2.90 -11.29
CA PRO A 53 -19.57 1.61 -11.72
C PRO A 53 -18.92 0.42 -11.02
N ALA A 54 -19.69 -0.65 -10.79
CA ALA A 54 -19.27 -1.76 -9.94
C ALA A 54 -18.03 -2.53 -10.46
N ASP A 55 -17.89 -2.64 -11.78
CA ASP A 55 -16.75 -3.25 -12.47
C ASP A 55 -15.45 -2.45 -12.30
N LEU A 56 -15.56 -1.12 -12.19
CA LEU A 56 -14.41 -0.20 -12.09
C LEU A 56 -14.03 0.18 -10.65
N LYS A 57 -14.91 -0.07 -9.66
CA LYS A 57 -14.68 0.27 -8.25
C LYS A 57 -13.37 -0.29 -7.68
N CYS A 58 -13.00 -1.52 -8.03
CA CYS A 58 -11.76 -2.10 -7.52
C CYS A 58 -10.54 -1.34 -8.04
N ASP A 59 -10.48 -1.06 -9.35
CA ASP A 59 -9.36 -0.37 -9.96
C ASP A 59 -9.28 1.09 -9.44
N ALA A 60 -10.42 1.76 -9.32
CA ALA A 60 -10.51 3.09 -8.71
C ALA A 60 -10.02 3.13 -7.26
N CYS A 61 -10.40 2.15 -6.44
CA CYS A 61 -9.90 2.02 -5.07
C CYS A 61 -8.38 1.94 -5.01
N ARG A 62 -7.78 1.11 -5.87
CA ARG A 62 -6.33 0.92 -5.89
C ARG A 62 -5.60 2.18 -6.35
N ILE A 63 -6.17 2.92 -7.31
CA ILE A 63 -5.63 4.21 -7.75
C ILE A 63 -5.65 5.24 -6.60
N ILE A 64 -6.75 5.35 -5.88
CA ILE A 64 -6.86 6.23 -4.70
C ILE A 64 -5.86 5.81 -3.61
N ALA A 65 -5.77 4.52 -3.32
CA ALA A 65 -4.81 3.99 -2.36
C ALA A 65 -3.35 4.28 -2.75
N ALA A 66 -3.02 4.17 -4.04
CA ALA A 66 -1.69 4.50 -4.56
C ALA A 66 -1.36 5.98 -4.37
N LYS A 67 -2.33 6.89 -4.60
CA LYS A 67 -2.17 8.33 -4.34
C LYS A 67 -1.90 8.62 -2.87
N PHE A 68 -2.62 7.96 -1.95
CA PHE A 68 -2.33 8.04 -0.51
C PHE A 68 -0.91 7.58 -0.19
N ASN A 69 -0.52 6.40 -0.66
CA ASN A 69 0.82 5.87 -0.47
C ASN A 69 1.89 6.86 -0.98
N GLU A 70 1.74 7.37 -2.20
CA GLU A 70 2.70 8.29 -2.82
C GLU A 70 2.86 9.58 -2.01
N ARG A 71 1.75 10.21 -1.62
CA ARG A 71 1.79 11.50 -0.91
C ARG A 71 2.31 11.37 0.51
N PHE A 72 1.87 10.34 1.26
CA PHE A 72 2.41 10.08 2.60
C PHE A 72 3.90 9.72 2.54
N ASP A 73 4.32 8.90 1.58
CA ASP A 73 5.74 8.58 1.35
C ASP A 73 6.56 9.84 1.05
N LYS A 74 6.05 10.68 0.14
CA LYS A 74 6.73 11.91 -0.28
C LYS A 74 6.94 12.85 0.91
N GLU A 75 5.90 13.05 1.72
CA GLU A 75 6.00 13.96 2.87
C GLU A 75 6.93 13.43 3.96
N HIS A 76 6.90 12.12 4.22
CA HIS A 76 7.85 11.47 5.13
C HIS A 76 9.30 11.54 4.65
N LYS A 77 9.54 11.38 3.33
CA LYS A 77 10.88 11.46 2.75
C LYS A 77 11.46 12.87 2.79
N ASN A 78 10.61 13.89 2.62
CA ASN A 78 10.99 15.30 2.62
C ASN A 78 11.39 15.82 4.01
N ARG A 79 10.75 15.32 5.08
CA ARG A 79 10.98 15.80 6.44
C ARG A 79 12.03 14.98 7.19
N LYS A 80 13.20 15.58 7.43
CA LYS A 80 14.32 14.93 8.15
C LYS A 80 13.95 14.45 9.57
N SER A 81 13.02 15.14 10.24
CA SER A 81 12.52 14.80 11.58
C SER A 81 11.74 13.48 11.61
N LEU A 82 11.08 13.11 10.51
CA LEU A 82 10.24 11.91 10.43
C LEU A 82 11.04 10.64 10.13
N LYS A 83 12.23 10.78 9.54
CA LYS A 83 13.15 9.66 9.23
C LYS A 83 13.59 8.86 10.46
N LYS A 84 13.42 9.40 11.67
CA LYS A 84 13.71 8.72 12.94
C LYS A 84 12.47 8.05 13.57
N GLY A 85 11.41 7.82 12.80
CA GLY A 85 10.17 7.18 13.28
C GLY A 85 9.10 8.17 13.76
N GLY A 86 9.24 9.46 13.42
CA GLY A 86 8.25 10.49 13.75
C GLY A 86 6.93 10.28 13.01
N SER A 87 5.84 10.85 13.55
CA SER A 87 4.56 11.00 12.86
C SER A 87 4.42 12.41 12.30
N LEU A 88 3.67 12.54 11.21
CA LEU A 88 3.12 13.81 10.76
C LEU A 88 2.15 14.31 11.84
N PRO A 89 2.11 15.63 12.12
CA PRO A 89 1.04 16.19 12.92
C PRO A 89 -0.29 16.03 12.19
N GLU A 90 -1.37 15.95 12.95
CA GLU A 90 -2.74 15.76 12.46
C GLU A 90 -3.12 16.78 11.38
N SER A 91 -2.74 18.04 11.57
CA SER A 91 -2.99 19.10 10.57
C SER A 91 -2.42 18.78 9.20
N ASP A 92 -1.20 18.23 9.13
CA ASP A 92 -0.60 17.84 7.85
C ASP A 92 -1.27 16.60 7.26
N VAL A 93 -1.76 15.69 8.10
CA VAL A 93 -2.50 14.50 7.64
C VAL A 93 -3.78 14.93 6.95
N ILE A 94 -4.56 15.81 7.58
CA ILE A 94 -5.80 16.37 7.02
C ILE A 94 -5.50 17.08 5.71
N ASP A 95 -4.51 17.98 5.68
CA ASP A 95 -4.13 18.72 4.47
C ASP A 95 -3.74 17.78 3.31
N ILE A 96 -2.99 16.70 3.59
CA ILE A 96 -2.59 15.72 2.57
C ILE A 96 -3.81 14.97 2.04
N VAL A 97 -4.69 14.51 2.92
CA VAL A 97 -5.88 13.74 2.56
C VAL A 97 -6.83 14.60 1.71
N ASP A 98 -7.06 15.85 2.13
CA ASP A 98 -7.88 16.81 1.41
C ASP A 98 -7.31 17.12 0.02
N GLN A 99 -5.99 17.34 -0.08
CA GLN A 99 -5.33 17.53 -1.37
C GLN A 99 -5.49 16.34 -2.32
N ILE A 100 -5.52 15.10 -1.79
CA ILE A 100 -5.72 13.91 -2.63
C ILE A 100 -7.16 13.85 -3.13
N CYS A 101 -8.15 14.08 -2.26
CA CYS A 101 -9.56 14.01 -2.64
C CYS A 101 -10.03 15.21 -3.47
N THR A 102 -9.29 16.32 -3.44
CA THR A 102 -9.53 17.49 -4.30
C THR A 102 -8.69 17.48 -5.60
N ASP A 103 -7.80 16.51 -5.78
CA ASP A 103 -7.02 16.31 -7.02
C ASP A 103 -7.97 16.26 -8.22
N PRO A 104 -7.62 16.88 -9.37
CA PRO A 104 -8.53 16.96 -10.49
C PRO A 104 -8.63 15.63 -11.27
N PHE A 105 -7.85 14.60 -10.94
CA PHE A 105 -7.87 13.26 -11.55
C PHE A 105 -7.93 13.25 -13.10
N GLU A 106 -7.39 14.27 -13.77
CA GLU A 106 -7.57 14.48 -15.22
C GLU A 106 -6.97 13.36 -16.08
N ASN A 107 -5.91 12.74 -15.55
CA ASN A 107 -5.21 11.64 -16.21
C ASN A 107 -5.78 10.26 -15.86
N VAL A 108 -6.94 10.22 -15.19
CA VAL A 108 -7.66 8.98 -14.91
C VAL A 108 -8.75 8.78 -15.95
N GLY A 109 -8.80 7.59 -16.54
CA GLY A 109 -9.78 7.27 -17.56
C GLY A 109 -10.07 5.77 -17.65
N VAL A 110 -11.05 5.41 -18.45
CA VAL A 110 -11.41 4.02 -18.71
C VAL A 110 -10.73 3.54 -19.98
N LYS A 111 -10.23 2.32 -19.95
CA LYS A 111 -9.52 1.67 -21.05
C LYS A 111 -10.02 0.23 -21.18
N GLU A 112 -10.13 -0.24 -22.42
CA GLU A 112 -10.46 -1.64 -22.65
C GLU A 112 -9.17 -2.46 -22.79
N ILE A 113 -9.03 -3.49 -21.96
CA ILE A 113 -7.87 -4.38 -21.96
C ILE A 113 -8.39 -5.82 -22.02
N ASN A 114 -8.13 -6.52 -23.13
CA ASN A 114 -8.60 -7.88 -23.39
C ASN A 114 -10.14 -8.02 -23.30
N GLY A 115 -10.89 -7.05 -23.83
CA GLY A 115 -12.37 -7.06 -23.81
C GLY A 115 -12.98 -6.75 -22.44
N VAL A 116 -12.18 -6.27 -21.47
CA VAL A 116 -12.64 -5.86 -20.15
C VAL A 116 -12.32 -4.40 -19.91
N ARG A 117 -13.32 -3.63 -19.50
CA ARG A 117 -13.16 -2.23 -19.10
C ARG A 117 -12.40 -2.14 -17.79
N ARG A 118 -11.35 -1.32 -17.76
CA ARG A 118 -10.43 -1.12 -16.64
C ARG A 118 -10.15 0.36 -16.47
N MET A 119 -10.04 0.81 -15.21
CA MET A 119 -9.56 2.16 -14.96
C MET A 119 -8.05 2.21 -15.15
N SER A 120 -7.58 3.27 -15.80
CA SER A 120 -6.18 3.55 -16.06
C SER A 120 -5.79 4.90 -15.49
N ALA A 121 -4.60 4.95 -14.88
CA ALA A 121 -4.02 6.14 -14.28
C ALA A 121 -2.49 6.09 -14.38
N PRO A 122 -1.78 7.23 -14.37
CA PRO A 122 -0.32 7.26 -14.42
C PRO A 122 0.31 6.47 -13.27
N GLY A 123 1.35 5.68 -13.58
CA GLY A 123 2.03 4.85 -12.59
C GLY A 123 1.30 3.55 -12.21
N PHE A 124 0.23 3.21 -12.93
CA PHE A 124 -0.53 1.98 -12.72
C PHE A 124 -0.30 0.98 -13.86
N GLU A 125 -0.42 -0.33 -13.57
CA GLU A 125 -0.17 -1.41 -14.55
C GLU A 125 -1.04 -1.33 -15.82
N THR A 126 -2.20 -0.69 -15.72
CA THR A 126 -3.15 -0.47 -16.81
C THR A 126 -2.77 0.69 -17.75
N ALA A 127 -1.86 1.57 -17.32
CA ALA A 127 -1.37 2.67 -18.15
C ALA A 127 -0.57 2.14 -19.34
N ASP A 128 0.32 1.18 -19.08
CA ASP A 128 1.25 0.61 -20.07
C ASP A 128 0.60 -0.42 -21.00
N ALA A 129 -0.61 -0.89 -20.68
CA ALA A 129 -1.34 -1.81 -21.56
C ALA A 129 -1.65 -1.15 -22.93
N PRO A 130 -1.73 -1.89 -24.04
CA PRO A 130 -2.23 -1.33 -25.29
C PRO A 130 -3.73 -1.00 -25.19
N GLY A 131 -4.19 0.06 -25.86
CA GLY A 131 -5.61 0.45 -25.94
C GLY A 131 -5.85 1.96 -25.88
N VAL A 132 -7.04 2.39 -26.32
CA VAL A 132 -7.46 3.80 -26.23
C VAL A 132 -8.03 4.07 -24.83
N MET A 133 -7.50 5.08 -24.15
CA MET A 133 -8.03 5.53 -22.86
C MET A 133 -9.01 6.67 -23.05
N GLN A 134 -10.24 6.51 -22.56
CA GLN A 134 -11.25 7.55 -22.47
C GLN A 134 -11.12 8.27 -21.11
N GLY A 135 -10.33 9.34 -21.09
CA GLY A 135 -10.22 10.24 -19.94
C GLY A 135 -11.33 11.31 -19.89
N GLY A 136 -11.37 12.05 -18.78
CA GLY A 136 -12.26 13.20 -18.62
C GLY A 136 -13.74 12.84 -18.38
N GLY A 137 -14.65 13.76 -18.73
CA GLY A 137 -16.09 13.59 -18.51
C GLY A 137 -16.44 13.51 -17.02
N ARG A 138 -17.19 12.47 -16.63
CA ARG A 138 -17.64 12.28 -15.24
C ARG A 138 -16.65 11.46 -14.39
N TRP A 139 -15.61 10.87 -14.99
CA TRP A 139 -14.64 10.02 -14.28
C TRP A 139 -13.90 10.74 -13.15
N PRO A 140 -13.38 11.97 -13.34
CA PRO A 140 -12.78 12.72 -12.24
C PRO A 140 -13.74 13.01 -11.09
N GLY A 141 -14.99 13.38 -11.41
CA GLY A 141 -16.02 13.61 -10.41
C GLY A 141 -16.31 12.37 -9.56
N ARG A 142 -16.43 11.20 -10.22
CA ARG A 142 -16.62 9.90 -9.55
C ARG A 142 -15.44 9.52 -8.65
N MET A 143 -14.21 9.81 -9.08
CA MET A 143 -13.00 9.54 -8.28
C MET A 143 -12.97 10.40 -7.02
N ARG A 144 -13.30 11.69 -7.12
CA ARG A 144 -13.38 12.59 -5.96
C ARG A 144 -14.46 12.15 -4.99
N GLU A 145 -15.66 11.86 -5.49
CA GLU A 145 -16.77 11.37 -4.66
C GLU A 145 -16.39 10.08 -3.91
N MET A 146 -15.74 9.14 -4.60
CA MET A 146 -15.26 7.91 -3.99
C MET A 146 -14.17 8.16 -2.93
N CYS A 147 -13.27 9.12 -3.17
CA CYS A 147 -12.26 9.52 -2.20
C CYS A 147 -12.90 10.15 -0.95
N SER A 148 -13.81 11.10 -1.14
CA SER A 148 -14.56 11.74 -0.05
C SER A 148 -15.36 10.72 0.76
N ALA A 149 -15.95 9.71 0.10
CA ALA A 149 -16.63 8.63 0.80
C ALA A 149 -15.68 7.81 1.68
N TYR A 150 -14.43 7.55 1.24
CA TYR A 150 -13.44 6.89 2.09
C TYR A 150 -13.07 7.72 3.30
N VAL A 151 -12.83 9.01 3.11
CA VAL A 151 -12.45 9.92 4.19
C VAL A 151 -13.59 10.06 5.20
N GLY A 152 -14.83 10.24 4.73
CA GLY A 152 -16.00 10.37 5.60
C GLY A 152 -16.32 9.10 6.42
N GLU A 153 -16.04 7.91 5.88
CA GLU A 153 -16.32 6.64 6.56
C GLU A 153 -15.17 6.16 7.47
N LEU A 154 -13.92 6.41 7.09
CA LEU A 154 -12.74 5.86 7.77
C LEU A 154 -12.02 6.89 8.64
N GLY A 155 -12.11 8.17 8.30
CA GLY A 155 -11.34 9.24 8.92
C GLY A 155 -9.90 9.30 8.42
N GLU A 156 -9.38 10.52 8.36
CA GLU A 156 -8.05 10.90 7.92
C GLU A 156 -6.96 10.24 8.79
N ASP A 157 -7.18 10.27 10.11
CA ASP A 157 -6.27 9.70 11.08
C ASP A 157 -6.10 8.19 10.88
N GLU A 158 -7.20 7.45 10.70
CA GLU A 158 -7.12 6.00 10.52
C GLU A 158 -6.39 5.65 9.22
N LEU A 159 -6.64 6.39 8.14
CA LEU A 159 -5.94 6.19 6.87
C LEU A 159 -4.41 6.32 7.05
N TYR A 160 -3.97 7.37 7.76
CA TYR A 160 -2.56 7.59 8.04
C TYR A 160 -1.96 6.52 8.96
N ASP A 161 -2.70 6.14 10.01
CA ASP A 161 -2.27 5.13 10.98
C ASP A 161 -2.07 3.75 10.33
N ARG A 162 -2.94 3.41 9.39
CA ARG A 162 -2.88 2.15 8.62
C ARG A 162 -1.70 2.17 7.66
N TRP A 163 -1.49 3.29 6.97
CA TRP A 163 -0.30 3.49 6.14
C TRP A 163 0.98 3.37 6.97
N LYS A 164 1.06 3.99 8.15
CA LYS A 164 2.27 3.94 9.00
C LYS A 164 2.62 2.52 9.48
N LYS A 165 1.62 1.68 9.75
CA LYS A 165 1.81 0.32 10.29
C LYS A 165 2.30 -0.69 9.25
N LYS A 166 1.79 -0.61 8.02
CA LYS A 166 2.02 -1.65 7.00
C LYS A 166 2.61 -1.13 5.68
N SER A 167 2.74 0.19 5.53
CA SER A 167 3.14 0.88 4.28
C SER A 167 2.34 0.44 3.06
N ASP A 168 1.13 -0.08 3.27
CA ASP A 168 0.26 -0.60 2.24
C ASP A 168 -1.20 -0.34 2.63
N ILE A 169 -1.64 0.88 2.29
CA ILE A 169 -3.01 1.32 2.50
C ILE A 169 -4.00 0.65 1.52
N GLU A 170 -3.52 0.11 0.39
CA GLU A 170 -4.34 -0.57 -0.62
C GLU A 170 -5.04 -1.79 -0.03
N ASN A 171 -4.28 -2.61 0.71
CA ASN A 171 -4.85 -3.76 1.39
C ASN A 171 -5.95 -3.38 2.39
N TYR A 172 -5.78 -2.26 3.09
CA TYR A 172 -6.76 -1.76 4.04
C TYR A 172 -8.02 -1.21 3.34
N LEU A 173 -7.83 -0.45 2.27
CA LEU A 173 -8.90 0.24 1.54
C LEU A 173 -9.67 -0.64 0.57
N CYS A 174 -9.05 -1.66 -0.02
CA CYS A 174 -9.65 -2.34 -1.18
C CYS A 174 -10.11 -3.78 -0.94
N TYR A 175 -9.59 -4.48 0.08
CA TYR A 175 -9.84 -5.91 0.32
C TYR A 175 -10.58 -6.23 1.64
N GLY A 176 -11.14 -5.22 2.28
CA GLY A 176 -11.95 -5.32 3.50
C GLY A 176 -13.43 -5.66 3.26
N LYS A 177 -14.31 -5.12 4.11
CA LYS A 177 -15.77 -5.23 4.02
C LYS A 177 -16.40 -3.85 3.83
N GLY A 178 -17.61 -3.79 3.25
CA GLY A 178 -18.33 -2.54 3.01
C GLY A 178 -17.65 -1.69 1.92
N ILE A 179 -17.49 -0.39 2.18
CA ILE A 179 -16.76 0.55 1.30
C ILE A 179 -15.31 0.08 1.03
N ARG A 180 -14.75 -0.75 1.91
CA ARG A 180 -13.38 -1.25 1.78
C ARG A 180 -13.25 -2.53 0.97
N GLY A 181 -14.33 -3.08 0.42
CA GLY A 181 -14.40 -4.45 -0.11
C GLY A 181 -14.59 -4.56 -1.62
N TYR A 182 -14.15 -3.57 -2.40
CA TYR A 182 -14.39 -3.56 -3.84
C TYR A 182 -13.53 -4.57 -4.60
N CYS A 183 -12.34 -4.90 -4.10
CA CYS A 183 -11.47 -5.88 -4.70
C CYS A 183 -11.70 -7.27 -4.12
N LYS A 184 -11.92 -8.23 -5.02
CA LYS A 184 -11.98 -9.65 -4.66
C LYS A 184 -10.56 -10.17 -4.54
N ILE A 185 -10.20 -10.69 -3.36
CA ILE A 185 -8.96 -11.47 -3.22
C ILE A 185 -9.07 -12.63 -4.22
N LYS A 186 -8.09 -12.76 -5.12
CA LYS A 186 -7.97 -13.94 -5.99
C LYS A 186 -7.66 -15.13 -5.09
N THR A 187 -8.67 -15.72 -4.46
CA THR A 187 -8.55 -17.08 -3.92
C THR A 187 -8.21 -17.95 -5.12
N LYS A 188 -7.01 -18.55 -5.15
CA LYS A 188 -6.70 -19.59 -6.13
C LYS A 188 -7.86 -20.56 -6.09
N LYS A 189 -8.69 -20.58 -7.15
CA LYS A 189 -9.75 -21.57 -7.27
C LYS A 189 -9.03 -22.93 -7.25
N VAL A 190 -9.16 -23.66 -6.17
CA VAL A 190 -8.84 -25.09 -6.18
C VAL A 190 -9.80 -25.67 -7.20
N VAL A 191 -9.31 -25.95 -8.40
CA VAL A 191 -10.07 -26.66 -9.42
C VAL A 191 -10.50 -27.98 -8.77
N PRO A 192 -11.81 -28.29 -8.70
CA PRO A 192 -12.24 -29.59 -8.22
C PRO A 192 -11.71 -30.64 -9.20
N LYS A 193 -10.67 -31.38 -8.81
CA LYS A 193 -10.21 -32.55 -9.55
C LYS A 193 -11.37 -33.53 -9.64
N LYS A 194 -11.85 -33.78 -10.86
CA LYS A 194 -12.67 -34.96 -11.16
C LYS A 194 -11.88 -36.18 -10.69
N LYS A 195 -12.55 -37.06 -9.94
CA LYS A 195 -12.03 -38.34 -9.51
C LYS A 195 -11.97 -39.24 -10.75
N GLU A 196 -10.78 -39.52 -11.23
CA GLU A 196 -10.50 -40.68 -12.05
C GLU A 196 -9.74 -41.65 -11.15
N GLU A 197 -10.36 -42.82 -10.98
CA GLU A 197 -9.97 -43.91 -10.12
C GLU A 197 -8.90 -44.71 -10.87
N ASP A 198 -7.65 -44.65 -10.40
CA ASP A 198 -6.58 -45.53 -10.84
C ASP A 198 -5.80 -46.03 -9.63
N ASP A 199 -5.47 -47.31 -9.71
CA ASP A 199 -5.24 -48.27 -8.65
C ASP A 199 -3.75 -48.28 -8.22
N ARG A 200 -3.49 -48.59 -6.94
CA ARG A 200 -2.19 -49.04 -6.37
C ARG A 200 -1.10 -47.98 -6.04
N PRO A 201 -0.22 -48.22 -5.04
CA PRO A 201 -0.45 -48.50 -3.63
C PRO A 201 0.12 -47.40 -2.71
N GLN A 202 -0.41 -47.34 -1.48
CA GLN A 202 -0.10 -46.36 -0.44
C GLN A 202 1.36 -46.42 0.05
N LYS A 203 2.06 -45.28 0.02
CA LYS A 203 3.21 -44.99 0.90
C LYS A 203 2.83 -43.83 1.83
N LYS A 204 2.39 -44.20 3.02
CA LYS A 204 1.91 -43.33 4.10
C LYS A 204 3.06 -42.60 4.80
N ASP A 205 2.78 -41.32 5.10
CA ASP A 205 2.96 -40.66 6.38
C ASP A 205 4.35 -40.72 7.06
N GLN A 206 5.13 -39.64 6.89
CA GLN A 206 6.14 -39.30 7.90
C GLN A 206 6.25 -37.82 8.30
N ASP A 207 5.54 -36.88 7.66
CA ASP A 207 5.72 -35.44 7.97
C ASP A 207 4.65 -34.79 8.87
N SER A 208 3.56 -35.50 9.18
CA SER A 208 2.45 -34.94 9.98
C SER A 208 2.61 -35.10 11.50
N LYS A 209 3.51 -35.97 11.97
CA LYS A 209 3.75 -36.22 13.41
C LYS A 209 4.75 -35.25 14.07
N THR A 210 5.53 -34.52 13.28
CA THR A 210 6.62 -33.68 13.78
C THR A 210 6.12 -32.32 14.26
N ARG A 211 5.13 -31.71 13.57
CA ARG A 211 4.59 -30.39 13.92
C ARG A 211 3.69 -30.37 15.16
N ALA A 212 3.02 -31.48 15.49
CA ALA A 212 2.20 -31.57 16.70
C ALA A 212 3.07 -31.60 17.97
N LYS A 213 4.16 -32.38 17.96
CA LYS A 213 5.10 -32.48 19.10
C LYS A 213 5.88 -31.19 19.37
N GLU A 214 6.18 -30.42 18.33
CA GLU A 214 6.90 -29.15 18.47
C GLU A 214 6.05 -28.09 19.19
N SER A 215 4.75 -28.05 18.93
CA SER A 215 3.83 -27.10 19.57
C SER A 215 3.56 -27.36 21.06
N GLU A 216 3.64 -28.61 21.51
CA GLU A 216 3.50 -28.96 22.94
C GLU A 216 4.78 -28.66 23.73
N ASN A 217 5.96 -28.83 23.12
CA ASN A 217 7.22 -28.59 23.81
C ASN A 217 7.45 -27.08 24.07
N LEU A 218 7.06 -26.22 23.12
CA LEU A 218 7.09 -24.76 23.27
C LEU A 218 6.17 -24.25 24.39
N LYS A 219 5.01 -24.90 24.60
CA LYS A 219 4.08 -24.54 25.70
C LYS A 219 4.64 -24.90 27.07
N ARG A 220 5.22 -26.11 27.23
CA ARG A 220 5.85 -26.53 28.50
C ARG A 220 7.06 -25.66 28.86
N GLU A 221 7.84 -25.22 27.87
CA GLU A 221 8.98 -24.33 28.14
C GLU A 221 8.54 -22.94 28.62
N ALA A 222 7.44 -22.40 28.08
CA ALA A 222 6.87 -21.14 28.55
C ALA A 222 6.31 -21.23 29.98
N GLU A 223 5.62 -22.32 30.32
CA GLU A 223 5.07 -22.54 31.67
C GLU A 223 6.18 -22.70 32.72
N ASN A 224 7.25 -23.44 32.40
CA ASN A 224 8.39 -23.62 33.30
C ASN A 224 9.14 -22.30 33.56
N LYS A 225 9.29 -21.43 32.55
CA LYS A 225 9.92 -20.11 32.71
C LYS A 225 9.08 -19.18 33.59
N MET A 226 7.74 -19.23 33.48
CA MET A 226 6.85 -18.45 34.34
C MET A 226 6.85 -18.94 35.80
N ALA A 227 6.98 -20.26 36.03
CA ALA A 227 7.09 -20.82 37.37
C ALA A 227 8.41 -20.43 38.07
N ALA A 228 9.54 -20.48 37.35
CA ALA A 228 10.84 -20.06 37.88
C ALA A 228 10.88 -18.56 38.27
N ALA A 229 10.22 -17.70 37.49
CA ALA A 229 10.12 -16.27 37.79
C ALA A 229 9.29 -15.99 39.06
N LYS A 230 8.26 -16.80 39.33
CA LYS A 230 7.45 -16.68 40.56
C LYS A 230 8.24 -17.11 41.80
N ASN A 231 8.99 -18.20 41.72
CA ASN A 231 9.81 -18.67 42.86
C ASN A 231 10.93 -17.68 43.22
N LYS A 232 11.56 -17.04 42.22
CA LYS A 232 12.58 -16.02 42.48
C LYS A 232 12.01 -14.79 43.21
N LYS A 233 10.81 -14.34 42.83
CA LYS A 233 10.12 -13.22 43.51
C LYS A 233 9.72 -13.55 44.94
N ASN A 234 9.36 -14.80 45.22
CA ASN A 234 8.99 -15.21 46.59
C ASN A 234 10.21 -15.30 47.50
N ALA A 235 11.34 -15.85 47.03
CA ALA A 235 12.58 -15.92 47.80
C ALA A 235 13.15 -14.53 48.14
N GLU A 236 12.99 -13.54 47.25
CA GLU A 236 13.43 -12.17 47.49
C GLU A 236 12.54 -11.45 48.53
N LYS A 237 11.24 -11.76 48.55
CA LYS A 237 10.31 -11.28 49.58
C LYS A 237 10.58 -11.87 50.96
N GLU A 238 10.99 -13.13 51.04
CA GLU A 238 11.33 -13.75 52.34
C GLU A 238 12.61 -13.17 52.94
N LYS A 239 13.66 -12.94 52.13
CA LYS A 239 14.89 -12.28 52.60
C LYS A 239 14.64 -10.87 53.14
N GLN A 240 13.79 -10.08 52.46
CA GLN A 240 13.42 -8.74 52.93
C GLN A 240 12.59 -8.76 54.22
N LYS A 241 11.89 -9.86 54.52
CA LYS A 241 11.12 -10.02 55.75
C LYS A 241 12.04 -10.35 56.93
N GLU A 242 13.04 -11.18 56.70
CA GLU A 242 14.02 -11.61 57.70
C GLU A 242 14.94 -10.44 58.14
N GLU A 243 15.37 -9.61 57.19
CA GLU A 243 16.22 -8.43 57.46
C GLU A 243 15.49 -7.35 58.29
N LYS A 244 14.15 -7.23 58.12
CA LYS A 244 13.32 -6.33 58.94
C LYS A 244 13.11 -6.83 60.37
N THR A 245 13.09 -8.13 60.61
CA THR A 245 12.92 -8.69 61.95
C THR A 245 14.17 -8.49 62.81
N ILE A 246 15.37 -8.55 62.22
CA ILE A 246 16.64 -8.34 62.95
C ILE A 246 16.78 -6.88 63.43
N HIS A 247 16.33 -5.90 62.64
CA HIS A 247 16.50 -4.48 62.95
C HIS A 247 15.55 -3.96 64.07
N THR A 248 14.51 -4.73 64.42
CA THR A 248 13.53 -4.34 65.45
C THR A 248 14.01 -4.74 66.86
N ASN A 249 14.79 -5.83 66.98
CA ASN A 249 15.24 -6.36 68.28
C ASN A 249 16.48 -5.64 68.87
N GLN A 250 17.10 -4.72 68.12
CA GLN A 250 18.25 -3.91 68.61
C GLN A 250 17.83 -2.56 69.21
N ALA A 251 16.54 -2.21 69.17
CA ALA A 251 16.03 -0.94 69.71
C ALA A 251 15.66 -1.02 71.20
N ASP A 252 15.44 -2.21 71.78
CA ASP A 252 14.91 -2.38 73.14
C ASP A 252 15.97 -2.53 74.24
N THR A 253 17.28 -2.56 73.93
CA THR A 253 18.36 -2.79 74.92
C THR A 253 19.18 -1.54 75.27
N LYS A 254 18.65 -0.32 75.09
CA LYS A 254 19.40 0.93 75.32
C LYS A 254 18.91 1.85 76.45
N ASP A 255 17.94 1.42 77.26
CA ASP A 255 17.38 2.23 78.37
C ASP A 255 17.73 1.75 79.79
N GLU A 256 18.71 0.84 79.96
CA GLU A 256 19.29 0.55 81.29
C GLU A 256 20.81 0.83 81.29
N LEU A 257 21.19 2.10 81.47
CA LEU A 257 22.44 2.54 82.10
C LEU A 257 22.43 4.04 82.42
#